data_AF-A0A7X8Q9C5-F1
#
_entry.id   AF-A0A7X8Q9C5-F1
#
_cell.length_a   1.000
_cell.length_b   1.000
_cell.length_c   1.000
_cell.angle_alpha   90.00
_cell.angle_beta   90.00
_cell.angle_gamma   90.00
#
_symmetry.space_group_name_H-M   'P 1'
#
loop_
_entity.id
_entity.type
_entity.pdbx_description
1 polymer ?
#
loop_
_entity_poly.entity_id
_entity_poly.type
_entity_poly.pdbx_seq_one_letter_code
_entity_poly.pdbx_strand_id
1 'polypeptide(L)'
;MKPFAFFSAFLTLCFFTTINLQAQPVMKEKAANVIKRTAVVLNAAHKATSENKVYTGDLKLAVIHQQFSIELFNEGKYMRAIHHSQRARELSRLQLEANSAICPEGYEANFDEKPDGPKPATEALDDEANKSQFSKTVADDKILSSNPLKNIDLSE
;
A
#
# COMPACT_ATOMS: atom_id res chain seq x y z
N MET A 1 11.28 -37.09 63.86
CA MET A 1 11.02 -37.66 62.52
C MET A 1 11.57 -36.67 61.48
N LYS A 2 12.60 -37.07 60.71
CA LYS A 2 13.03 -36.40 59.45
C LYS A 2 12.33 -37.12 58.27
N PRO A 3 12.59 -36.76 56.99
CA PRO A 3 12.18 -35.56 56.25
C PRO A 3 11.46 -35.97 54.93
N PHE A 4 10.74 -35.08 54.23
CA PHE A 4 10.48 -35.31 52.79
C PHE A 4 10.39 -33.98 52.03
N ALA A 5 11.38 -33.80 51.16
CA ALA A 5 11.44 -32.79 50.11
C ALA A 5 10.54 -33.20 48.95
N PHE A 6 9.99 -32.22 48.22
CA PHE A 6 9.86 -32.33 46.77
C PHE A 6 10.08 -30.97 46.10
N PHE A 7 11.25 -30.89 45.46
CA PHE A 7 11.55 -30.04 44.32
C PHE A 7 10.43 -30.14 43.27
N SER A 8 10.01 -29.01 42.70
CA SER A 8 9.66 -28.99 41.27
C SER A 8 10.01 -27.64 40.68
N ALA A 9 11.15 -27.62 40.02
CA ALA A 9 11.64 -26.52 39.23
C ALA A 9 10.72 -26.31 38.03
N PHE A 10 10.02 -25.18 37.98
CA PHE A 10 9.28 -24.78 36.79
C PHE A 10 10.27 -24.25 35.76
N LEU A 11 10.76 -25.16 34.91
CA LEU A 11 11.61 -24.88 33.77
C LEU A 11 10.80 -24.03 32.77
N THR A 12 10.94 -22.70 32.85
CA THR A 12 10.36 -21.79 31.87
C THR A 12 11.10 -21.96 30.56
N LEU A 13 10.51 -22.77 29.68
CA LEU A 13 10.96 -23.00 28.32
C LEU A 13 10.84 -21.69 27.54
N CYS A 14 11.94 -20.95 27.42
CA CYS A 14 12.07 -19.84 26.48
C CYS A 14 11.92 -20.39 25.06
N PHE A 15 10.71 -20.33 24.51
CA PHE A 15 10.51 -20.51 23.08
C PHE A 15 11.23 -19.36 22.37
N PHE A 16 12.43 -19.66 21.86
CA PHE A 16 13.08 -18.86 20.84
C PHE A 16 12.20 -18.91 19.60
N THR A 17 11.35 -17.89 19.41
CA THR A 17 10.73 -17.64 18.11
C THR A 17 11.86 -17.31 17.15
N THR A 18 12.17 -18.25 16.25
CA THR A 18 13.07 -18.02 15.13
C THR A 18 12.43 -16.97 14.22
N ILE A 19 12.88 -15.72 14.36
CA ILE A 19 12.46 -14.63 13.50
C ILE A 19 13.08 -14.93 12.12
N ASN A 20 12.24 -15.24 11.14
CA ASN A 20 12.62 -15.40 9.73
C ASN A 20 13.14 -14.07 9.17
N LEU A 21 14.40 -13.74 9.46
CA LEU A 21 15.04 -12.47 9.10
C LEU A 21 15.33 -12.36 7.59
N GLN A 22 15.36 -13.48 6.86
CA GLN A 22 15.72 -13.51 5.44
C GLN A 22 14.57 -13.21 4.46
N ALA A 23 13.31 -13.25 4.88
CA ALA A 23 12.17 -12.92 4.01
C ALA A 23 11.90 -11.41 3.87
N GLN A 24 12.43 -10.59 4.79
CA GLN A 24 12.19 -9.15 4.81
C GLN A 24 12.85 -8.37 3.65
N PRO A 25 14.11 -8.64 3.24
CA PRO A 25 14.77 -7.86 2.19
C PRO A 25 14.07 -7.96 0.83
N VAL A 26 13.68 -9.18 0.42
CA VAL A 26 13.01 -9.44 -0.86
C VAL A 26 11.63 -8.78 -0.89
N MET A 27 10.86 -8.89 0.19
CA MET A 27 9.53 -8.28 0.28
C MET A 27 9.59 -6.75 0.31
N LYS A 28 10.62 -6.18 0.94
CA LYS A 28 10.88 -4.74 0.91
C LYS A 28 11.13 -4.26 -0.52
N GLU A 29 12.04 -4.89 -1.24
CA GLU A 29 12.34 -4.53 -2.63
C GLU A 29 11.10 -4.64 -3.52
N LYS A 30 10.35 -5.74 -3.39
CA LYS A 30 9.09 -5.94 -4.12
C LYS A 30 8.09 -4.82 -3.84
N ALA A 31 7.87 -4.48 -2.57
CA ALA A 31 6.96 -3.41 -2.19
C ALA A 31 7.42 -2.05 -2.73
N ALA A 32 8.72 -1.75 -2.68
CA ALA A 32 9.27 -0.52 -3.24
C ALA A 32 9.02 -0.40 -4.74
N ASN A 33 9.24 -1.49 -5.49
CA ASN A 33 9.01 -1.53 -6.93
C ASN A 33 7.53 -1.33 -7.29
N VAL A 34 6.61 -1.94 -6.53
CA VAL A 34 5.16 -1.76 -6.72
C VAL A 34 4.77 -0.30 -6.44
N ILE A 35 5.27 0.30 -5.36
CA ILE A 35 5.00 1.70 -5.00
C ILE A 35 5.48 2.65 -6.09
N LYS A 36 6.72 2.50 -6.56
CA LYS A 36 7.31 3.31 -7.64
C LYS A 36 6.53 3.19 -8.95
N ARG A 37 6.16 1.96 -9.35
CA ARG A 37 5.34 1.71 -10.56
C ARG A 37 3.96 2.38 -10.45
N THR A 38 3.31 2.27 -9.30
CA THR A 38 2.02 2.90 -9.06
C THR A 38 2.11 4.43 -9.12
N ALA A 39 3.18 5.03 -8.60
CA ALA A 39 3.38 6.48 -8.64
C ALA A 39 3.37 7.02 -10.08
N VAL A 40 3.92 6.27 -11.05
CA VAL A 40 3.89 6.66 -12.47
C VAL A 40 2.46 6.70 -13.01
N VAL A 41 1.67 5.65 -12.78
CA VAL A 41 0.27 5.59 -13.24
C VAL A 41 -0.59 6.65 -12.56
N LEU A 42 -0.37 6.88 -11.26
CA LEU A 42 -1.07 7.91 -10.50
C LEU A 42 -0.76 9.33 -11.02
N ASN A 43 0.50 9.61 -11.36
CA ASN A 43 0.86 10.90 -11.98
C ASN A 43 0.23 11.07 -13.37
N ALA A 44 0.12 9.99 -14.16
CA ALA A 44 -0.59 10.03 -15.43
C ALA A 44 -2.09 10.34 -15.23
N ALA A 45 -2.74 9.69 -14.26
CA ALA A 45 -4.14 9.95 -13.90
C ALA A 45 -4.36 11.38 -13.41
N HIS A 46 -3.44 11.90 -12.58
CA HIS A 46 -3.45 13.29 -12.11
C HIS A 46 -3.35 14.29 -13.26
N LYS A 47 -2.40 14.07 -14.19
CA LYS A 47 -2.25 14.91 -15.38
C LYS A 47 -3.52 14.91 -16.23
N ALA A 48 -4.07 13.73 -16.54
CA ALA A 48 -5.31 13.62 -17.32
C ALA A 48 -6.49 14.33 -16.64
N THR A 49 -6.62 14.19 -15.32
CA THR A 49 -7.64 14.88 -14.53
C THR A 49 -7.44 16.40 -14.54
N SER A 50 -6.19 16.86 -14.54
CA SER A 50 -5.87 18.28 -14.64
C SER A 50 -6.17 18.86 -16.03
N GLU A 51 -6.00 18.08 -17.09
CA GLU A 51 -6.27 18.53 -18.46
C GLU A 51 -7.78 18.50 -18.79
N ASN A 52 -8.46 17.41 -18.45
CA ASN A 52 -9.84 17.14 -18.90
C ASN A 52 -10.91 17.45 -17.85
N LYS A 53 -10.51 17.69 -16.59
CA LYS A 53 -11.39 18.10 -15.48
C LYS A 53 -12.55 17.13 -15.19
N VAL A 54 -12.38 15.84 -15.44
CA VAL A 54 -13.34 14.80 -15.05
C VAL A 54 -13.04 14.34 -13.63
N TYR A 55 -14.00 14.55 -12.71
CA TYR A 55 -13.84 14.26 -11.28
C TYR A 55 -14.76 13.10 -10.89
N THR A 56 -14.20 11.94 -10.56
CA THR A 56 -14.97 10.72 -10.20
C THR A 56 -14.88 10.37 -8.72
N GLY A 57 -13.90 10.92 -8.02
CA GLY A 57 -13.47 10.53 -6.68
C GLY A 57 -12.35 9.49 -6.68
N ASP A 58 -12.04 8.90 -7.84
CA ASP A 58 -11.02 7.84 -7.95
C ASP A 58 -9.62 8.40 -7.76
N LEU A 59 -9.33 9.62 -8.23
CA LEU A 59 -8.04 10.26 -8.02
C LEU A 59 -7.77 10.47 -6.52
N LYS A 60 -8.72 11.03 -5.77
CA LYS A 60 -8.62 11.17 -4.31
C LYS A 60 -8.35 9.82 -3.65
N LEU A 61 -9.14 8.81 -3.97
CA LEU A 61 -9.01 7.50 -3.35
C LEU A 61 -7.67 6.85 -3.70
N ALA A 62 -7.20 6.98 -4.94
CA ALA A 62 -5.89 6.51 -5.37
C ALA A 62 -4.75 7.16 -4.58
N VAL A 63 -4.82 8.48 -4.35
CA VAL A 63 -3.82 9.20 -3.53
C VAL A 63 -3.83 8.71 -2.08
N ILE A 64 -5.01 8.48 -1.48
CA ILE A 64 -5.14 7.95 -0.11
C ILE A 64 -4.47 6.57 -0.02
N HIS A 65 -4.79 5.64 -0.92
CA HIS A 65 -4.22 4.30 -0.92
C HIS A 65 -2.70 4.32 -1.13
N GLN A 66 -2.20 5.19 -2.01
CA GLN A 66 -0.76 5.30 -2.26
C GLN A 66 -0.02 5.85 -1.04
N GLN A 67 -0.51 6.94 -0.41
CA GLN A 67 0.08 7.48 0.81
C GLN A 67 0.05 6.48 1.96
N PHE A 68 -1.07 5.77 2.12
CA PHE A 68 -1.18 4.72 3.13
C PHE A 68 -0.26 3.53 2.85
N SER A 69 -0.06 3.16 1.58
CA SER A 69 0.91 2.11 1.22
C SER A 69 2.34 2.47 1.62
N ILE A 70 2.71 3.75 1.52
CA ILE A 70 4.03 4.26 1.91
C ILE A 70 4.17 4.25 3.44
N GLU A 71 3.13 4.62 4.17
CA GLU A 71 3.10 4.48 5.63
C GLU A 71 3.33 3.02 6.05
N LEU A 72 2.56 2.09 5.47
CA LEU A 72 2.71 0.65 5.72
C LEU A 72 4.11 0.12 5.34
N PHE A 73 4.68 0.62 4.26
CA PHE A 73 6.05 0.28 3.85
C PHE A 73 7.08 0.70 4.90
N ASN A 74 6.96 1.94 5.40
CA ASN A 74 7.85 2.49 6.41
C ASN A 74 7.72 1.75 7.75
N GLU A 75 6.55 1.19 8.05
CA GLU A 75 6.31 0.31 9.20
C GLU A 75 6.80 -1.14 9.00
N GLY A 76 7.38 -1.47 7.84
CA GLY A 76 7.82 -2.82 7.51
C GLY A 76 6.69 -3.79 7.13
N LYS A 77 5.46 -3.30 6.93
CA LYS A 77 4.28 -4.09 6.54
C LYS A 77 4.18 -4.24 5.02
N TYR A 78 5.26 -4.74 4.39
CA TYR A 78 5.45 -4.75 2.93
C TYR A 78 4.32 -5.43 2.14
N MET A 79 3.78 -6.54 2.64
CA MET A 79 2.65 -7.23 2.01
C MET A 79 1.40 -6.35 1.90
N ARG A 80 1.05 -5.65 2.99
CA ARG A 80 -0.08 -4.73 3.02
C ARG A 80 0.19 -3.51 2.14
N ALA A 81 1.42 -2.98 2.17
CA ALA A 81 1.85 -1.90 1.28
C ALA A 81 1.63 -2.27 -0.20
N ILE A 82 1.99 -3.48 -0.62
CA ILE A 82 1.76 -3.97 -1.99
C ILE A 82 0.26 -3.95 -2.33
N HIS A 83 -0.60 -4.48 -1.46
CA HIS A 83 -2.04 -4.51 -1.72
C HIS A 83 -2.66 -3.11 -1.86
N HIS A 84 -2.31 -2.18 -0.97
CA HIS A 84 -2.80 -0.82 -1.06
C HIS A 84 -2.27 -0.09 -2.30
N SER A 85 -0.99 -0.28 -2.66
CA SER A 85 -0.43 0.33 -3.86
C SER A 85 -1.04 -0.27 -5.14
N GLN A 86 -1.34 -1.57 -5.19
CA GLN A 86 -2.09 -2.18 -6.29
C GLN A 86 -3.49 -1.57 -6.43
N ARG A 87 -4.19 -1.38 -5.31
CA ARG A 87 -5.51 -0.75 -5.29
C ARG A 87 -5.44 0.71 -5.77
N ALA A 88 -4.44 1.48 -5.35
CA ALA A 88 -4.19 2.83 -5.86
C ALA A 88 -3.99 2.85 -7.39
N ARG A 89 -3.30 1.85 -7.94
CA ARG A 89 -3.09 1.73 -9.38
C ARG A 89 -4.37 1.39 -10.15
N GLU A 90 -5.20 0.48 -9.62
CA GLU A 90 -6.52 0.18 -10.19
C GLU A 90 -7.38 1.45 -10.27
N LEU A 91 -7.47 2.21 -9.17
CA LEU A 91 -8.22 3.47 -9.12
C LEU A 91 -7.65 4.52 -10.09
N SER A 92 -6.33 4.62 -10.19
CA SER A 92 -5.67 5.51 -11.16
C SER A 92 -6.03 5.15 -12.61
N ARG A 93 -6.19 3.86 -12.92
CA ARG A 93 -6.62 3.40 -14.25
C ARG A 93 -8.09 3.74 -14.52
N LEU A 94 -8.97 3.58 -13.54
CA LEU A 94 -10.37 4.00 -13.65
C LEU A 94 -10.47 5.51 -13.92
N GLN A 95 -9.65 6.30 -13.23
CA GLN A 95 -9.59 7.74 -13.45
C GLN A 95 -9.06 8.09 -14.87
N LEU A 96 -8.06 7.37 -15.37
CA LEU A 96 -7.57 7.54 -16.75
C LEU A 96 -8.66 7.21 -17.77
N GLU A 97 -9.36 6.09 -17.59
CA GLU A 97 -10.47 5.66 -18.44
C GLU A 97 -11.59 6.71 -18.47
N ALA A 98 -11.98 7.24 -17.31
CA ALA A 98 -12.97 8.31 -17.20
C ALA A 98 -12.54 9.60 -17.94
N ASN A 99 -11.24 9.87 -18.03
CA ASN A 99 -10.67 10.98 -18.78
C ASN A 99 -10.35 10.63 -20.25
N SER A 100 -10.72 9.43 -20.75
CA SER A 100 -10.35 8.92 -22.09
C SER A 100 -8.84 8.95 -22.36
N ALA A 101 -8.04 8.77 -21.31
CA ALA A 101 -6.58 8.78 -21.37
C ALA A 101 -6.01 7.36 -21.36
N ILE A 102 -4.80 7.20 -21.89
CA ILE A 102 -4.13 5.90 -22.03
C ILE A 102 -3.23 5.65 -20.82
N CYS A 103 -3.25 4.43 -20.29
CA CYS A 103 -2.31 4.00 -19.26
C CYS A 103 -0.89 3.93 -19.86
N PRO A 104 0.15 4.45 -19.17
CA PRO A 104 1.53 4.31 -19.63
C PRO A 104 1.90 2.83 -19.85
N GLU A 105 2.46 2.52 -21.02
CA GLU A 105 2.87 1.16 -21.39
C GLU A 105 3.95 0.63 -20.43
N GLY A 106 3.86 -0.65 -20.07
CA GLY A 106 4.81 -1.33 -19.19
C GLY A 106 4.54 -1.15 -17.68
N TYR A 107 3.54 -0.34 -17.33
CA TYR A 107 3.09 -0.10 -15.94
C TYR A 107 1.79 -0.83 -15.59
N GLU A 108 1.34 -1.73 -16.46
CA GLU A 108 0.22 -2.63 -16.18
C GLU A 108 0.52 -3.53 -14.98
N ALA A 109 -0.52 -4.15 -14.41
CA ALA A 109 -0.32 -5.14 -13.36
C ALA A 109 0.44 -6.34 -13.95
N ASN A 110 1.66 -6.58 -13.47
CA ASN A 110 2.47 -7.71 -13.88
C ASN A 110 2.36 -8.85 -12.84
N PHE A 111 2.50 -10.10 -13.29
CA PHE A 111 2.46 -11.30 -12.45
C PHE A 111 3.50 -11.30 -11.33
N ASP A 112 4.65 -10.65 -11.57
CA ASP A 112 5.75 -10.53 -10.61
C ASP A 112 5.37 -9.74 -9.35
N GLU A 113 4.28 -8.98 -9.40
CA GLU A 113 3.81 -8.16 -8.29
C GLU A 113 2.84 -8.91 -7.36
N LYS A 114 2.43 -10.15 -7.67
CA LYS A 114 1.50 -10.90 -6.81
C LYS A 114 2.17 -11.16 -5.46
N PRO A 115 1.72 -10.54 -4.37
CA PRO A 115 2.25 -10.86 -3.05
C PRO A 115 1.79 -12.28 -2.67
N ASP A 116 2.65 -13.06 -2.01
CA ASP A 116 2.31 -14.43 -1.61
C ASP A 116 1.27 -14.43 -0.48
N GLY A 117 0.06 -14.91 -0.76
CA GLY A 117 -1.00 -15.02 0.24
C GLY A 117 -2.38 -14.59 -0.27
N PRO A 118 -3.39 -14.58 0.62
CA PRO A 118 -4.75 -14.20 0.25
C PRO A 118 -4.83 -12.71 -0.11
N LYS A 119 -5.31 -12.39 -1.32
CA LYS A 119 -5.65 -11.01 -1.71
C LYS A 119 -6.88 -10.56 -0.90
N PRO A 120 -6.79 -9.48 -0.10
CA PRO A 120 -7.97 -8.90 0.55
C PRO A 120 -8.99 -8.43 -0.49
N ALA A 121 -10.27 -8.42 -0.12
CA ALA A 121 -11.33 -7.82 -0.94
C ALA A 121 -11.08 -6.32 -1.13
N THR A 122 -11.49 -5.77 -2.26
CA THR A 122 -11.35 -4.34 -2.58
C THR A 122 -12.04 -3.46 -1.55
N GLU A 123 -13.22 -3.86 -1.11
CA GLU A 123 -14.01 -3.13 -0.11
C GLU A 123 -13.29 -3.09 1.24
N ALA A 124 -12.63 -4.20 1.61
CA ALA A 124 -11.86 -4.26 2.85
C ALA A 124 -10.63 -3.34 2.81
N LEU A 125 -9.95 -3.24 1.65
CA LEU A 125 -8.85 -2.30 1.46
C LEU A 125 -9.32 -0.85 1.50
N ASP A 126 -10.46 -0.54 0.86
CA ASP A 126 -11.03 0.80 0.83
C ASP A 126 -11.47 1.23 2.24
N ASP A 127 -12.11 0.34 3.01
CA ASP A 127 -12.46 0.56 4.42
C ASP A 127 -11.23 0.80 5.30
N GLU A 128 -10.16 0.06 5.07
CA GLU A 128 -8.90 0.20 5.81
C GLU A 128 -8.23 1.56 5.49
N ALA A 129 -8.14 1.91 4.21
CA ALA A 129 -7.57 3.18 3.77
C ALA A 129 -8.40 4.38 4.27
N ASN A 130 -9.73 4.25 4.31
CA ASN A 130 -10.63 5.28 4.83
C ASN A 130 -10.46 5.51 6.35
N LYS A 131 -9.99 4.52 7.10
CA LYS A 131 -9.66 4.66 8.53
C LYS A 131 -8.30 5.33 8.79
N SER A 132 -7.44 5.44 7.77
CA SER A 132 -6.16 6.13 7.89
C SER A 132 -6.34 7.64 8.09
N GLN A 133 -5.27 8.32 8.51
CA GLN A 133 -5.25 9.79 8.60
C GLN A 133 -5.45 10.47 7.23
N PHE A 134 -5.04 9.81 6.14
CA PHE A 134 -5.04 10.39 4.79
C PHE A 134 -6.43 10.66 4.25
N SER A 135 -7.45 9.90 4.68
CA SER A 135 -8.84 10.12 4.26
C SER A 135 -9.39 11.49 4.63
N LYS A 136 -8.84 12.08 5.70
CA LYS A 136 -9.21 13.41 6.22
C LYS A 136 -8.37 14.54 5.64
N THR A 137 -7.14 14.24 5.22
CA THR A 137 -6.16 15.27 4.79
C THR A 137 -6.06 15.40 3.27
N VAL A 138 -6.34 14.33 2.52
CA VAL A 138 -6.30 14.35 1.07
C VAL A 138 -7.55 15.07 0.55
N ALA A 139 -7.32 16.11 -0.23
CA ALA A 139 -8.37 16.91 -0.85
C ALA A 139 -9.14 16.13 -1.93
N ASP A 140 -10.25 16.68 -2.40
CA ASP A 140 -10.98 16.13 -3.55
C ASP A 140 -10.19 16.25 -4.87
N ASP A 141 -10.66 15.53 -5.89
CA ASP A 141 -10.04 15.49 -7.21
C ASP A 141 -9.85 16.88 -7.83
N LYS A 142 -10.81 17.79 -7.61
CA LYS A 142 -10.76 19.13 -8.18
C LYS A 142 -9.56 19.89 -7.61
N ILE A 143 -9.42 19.91 -6.28
CA ILE A 143 -8.30 20.58 -5.60
C ILE A 143 -6.98 19.86 -5.92
N LEU A 144 -6.98 18.52 -5.92
CA LEU A 144 -5.80 17.72 -6.28
C LEU A 144 -5.32 18.03 -7.69
N SER A 145 -6.21 18.14 -8.67
CA SER A 145 -5.86 18.39 -10.08
C SER A 145 -5.16 19.74 -10.31
N SER A 146 -5.33 20.69 -9.40
CA SER A 146 -4.72 22.02 -9.47
C SER A 146 -3.35 22.12 -8.82
N ASN A 147 -2.91 21.07 -8.10
CA ASN A 147 -1.69 21.11 -7.32
C ASN A 147 -0.81 19.88 -7.59
N PRO A 148 0.53 19.98 -7.49
CA PRO A 148 1.38 18.80 -7.52
C PRO A 148 1.01 17.82 -6.41
N LEU A 149 0.98 16.53 -6.75
CA LEU A 149 0.81 15.47 -5.76
C LEU A 149 2.03 15.43 -4.82
N LYS A 150 1.79 15.16 -3.55
CA LYS A 150 2.81 15.09 -2.50
C LYS A 150 2.81 13.71 -1.85
N ASN A 151 3.99 13.22 -1.47
CA ASN A 151 4.19 11.98 -0.73
C ASN A 151 3.57 10.75 -1.42
N ILE A 152 3.66 10.68 -2.75
CA ILE A 152 3.12 9.57 -3.55
C ILE A 152 4.19 8.59 -4.03
N ASP A 153 5.46 8.83 -3.70
CA ASP A 153 6.57 7.92 -3.99
C ASP A 153 7.50 7.82 -2.78
N LEU A 154 8.33 6.78 -2.75
CA LEU A 154 9.40 6.64 -1.77
C LEU A 154 10.47 7.68 -2.10
N SER A 155 10.61 8.69 -1.26
CA SER A 155 11.78 9.58 -1.29
C SER A 155 13.04 8.75 -1.10
N GLU A 156 14.01 8.89 -2.02
CA GLU A 156 15.38 8.40 -1.82
C GLU A 156 16.08 9.17 -0.70
#